data_AF-A0A7Y4ZF02-F1
#
_entry.id   AF-A0A7Y4ZF02-F1
#
_cell.length_a   1.000
_cell.length_b   1.000
_cell.length_c   1.000
_cell.angle_alpha   90.00
_cell.angle_beta   90.00
_cell.angle_gamma   90.00
#
_symmetry.space_group_name_H-M   'P 1'
#
loop_
_entity.id
_entity.type
_entity.pdbx_description
1 polymer ?
#
loop_
_entity_poly.entity_id
_entity_poly.type
_entity_poly.pdbx_seq_one_letter_code
_entity_poly.pdbx_strand_id
1 'polypeptide(L)'
;LKLRSQNGCDAGCGYCRERVLDLAQAPFALLAVVNRPDLGDPCAEGAAEGRLVFTALRPGTSTTLPFTVIFEYLQPGVGRDVAARWHALGSLPFGRDYEGALGALTDAFVRRSGAKAPPLLRLRTNEGAFGNDGSWELRELAVGPSGFVPAPVAATPAQTWDGSPALADLLRSASSPVVPDFMSTLASPIPSSTFRWRADVPETTRRTFSAGTCNGCHGGERPVDALRFQHVAPAGSYYGSLTEPPRVSRYLDDPSRNGDDELGRRAGKLEEAWKASCSPAPGDPGTYPAPRMDHARSTH
;
A
#
# COMPACT_ATOMS: atom_id res chain seq x y z
N LEU A 1 -21.32 -20.56 18.05
CA LEU A 1 -20.01 -19.87 18.06
C LEU A 1 -20.04 -18.81 19.18
N LYS A 2 -19.11 -18.85 20.16
CA LYS A 2 -19.24 -18.19 21.48
C LYS A 2 -18.56 -16.81 21.55
N LEU A 3 -19.09 -15.93 22.39
CA LEU A 3 -18.57 -14.60 22.72
C LEU A 3 -17.09 -14.67 23.13
N ARG A 4 -16.19 -14.08 22.33
CA ARG A 4 -14.79 -13.84 22.73
C ARG A 4 -14.39 -12.41 22.35
N SER A 5 -13.76 -11.72 23.30
CA SER A 5 -13.18 -10.40 23.14
C SER A 5 -12.11 -10.33 22.04
N GLN A 6 -11.48 -11.47 21.74
CA GLN A 6 -10.43 -11.63 20.73
C GLN A 6 -10.88 -11.25 19.30
N ASN A 7 -12.19 -11.25 19.02
CA ASN A 7 -12.74 -10.89 17.71
C ASN A 7 -13.35 -9.47 17.67
N GLY A 8 -13.09 -8.63 18.68
CA GLY A 8 -13.68 -7.29 18.78
C GLY A 8 -15.20 -7.30 19.01
N CYS A 9 -15.77 -8.44 19.41
CA CYS A 9 -17.17 -8.56 19.76
C CYS A 9 -17.45 -7.91 21.12
N ASP A 10 -18.24 -6.84 21.12
CA ASP A 10 -18.80 -6.20 22.32
C ASP A 10 -20.30 -6.46 22.46
N ALA A 11 -20.89 -5.95 23.55
CA ALA A 11 -22.32 -6.10 23.84
C ALA A 11 -23.25 -5.43 22.82
N GLY A 12 -22.72 -4.54 21.95
CA GLY A 12 -23.47 -3.84 20.91
C GLY A 12 -23.44 -4.53 19.54
N CYS A 13 -22.59 -5.53 19.34
CA CYS A 13 -22.48 -6.22 18.05
C CYS A 13 -23.57 -7.31 17.90
N GLY A 14 -24.72 -6.95 17.32
CA GLY A 14 -25.82 -7.88 17.05
C GLY A 14 -25.42 -9.10 16.19
N TYR A 15 -24.44 -8.94 15.30
CA TYR A 15 -23.87 -10.02 14.48
C TYR A 15 -22.98 -11.00 15.27
N CYS A 16 -22.40 -10.59 16.39
CA CYS A 16 -21.57 -11.45 17.24
C CYS A 16 -22.38 -12.50 18.03
N ARG A 17 -23.72 -12.43 18.03
CA ARG A 17 -24.58 -13.38 18.75
C ARG A 17 -24.66 -14.75 18.10
N GLU A 18 -24.30 -14.91 16.82
CA GLU A 18 -24.57 -16.16 16.10
C GLU A 18 -23.39 -16.77 15.34
N ARG A 19 -22.35 -16.00 14.95
CA ARG A 19 -21.25 -16.53 14.11
C ARG A 19 -19.89 -15.94 14.50
N VAL A 20 -18.98 -16.79 15.01
CA VAL A 20 -17.55 -16.51 15.20
C VAL A 20 -16.86 -16.80 13.88
N LEU A 21 -16.14 -15.81 13.38
CA LEU A 21 -15.19 -16.03 12.31
C LEU A 21 -14.00 -16.83 12.90
N ASP A 22 -13.85 -18.08 12.48
CA ASP A 22 -12.61 -18.83 12.73
C ASP A 22 -11.55 -18.31 11.77
N LEU A 23 -10.64 -17.48 12.28
CA LEU A 23 -9.56 -16.91 11.48
C LEU A 23 -8.62 -17.99 10.92
N ALA A 24 -8.58 -19.20 11.51
CA ALA A 24 -7.85 -20.33 10.93
C ALA A 24 -8.50 -20.85 9.63
N GLN A 25 -9.77 -20.51 9.40
CA GLN A 25 -10.50 -20.80 8.16
C GLN A 25 -10.72 -19.56 7.29
N ALA A 26 -10.10 -18.42 7.63
CA ALA A 26 -10.19 -17.24 6.80
C ALA A 26 -9.62 -17.56 5.40
N PRO A 27 -10.30 -17.19 4.31
CA PRO A 27 -9.78 -17.40 2.96
C PRO A 27 -8.67 -16.39 2.61
N PHE A 28 -7.99 -15.84 3.62
CA PHE A 28 -6.95 -14.85 3.51
C PHE A 28 -5.86 -15.07 4.54
N ALA A 29 -4.61 -14.83 4.15
CA ALA A 29 -3.45 -14.84 5.05
C ALA A 29 -2.73 -13.49 5.00
N LEU A 30 -2.28 -12.98 6.16
CA LEU A 30 -1.50 -11.74 6.23
C LEU A 30 -0.14 -11.94 5.56
N LEU A 31 0.19 -11.07 4.62
CA LEU A 31 1.47 -11.04 3.91
C LEU A 31 2.42 -10.00 4.50
N ALA A 32 1.90 -8.80 4.76
CA ALA A 32 2.71 -7.67 5.18
C ALA A 32 1.91 -6.67 6.00
N VAL A 33 2.63 -6.01 6.90
CA VAL A 33 2.21 -4.77 7.54
C VAL A 33 3.12 -3.67 7.01
N VAL A 34 2.53 -2.60 6.46
CA VAL A 34 3.28 -1.54 5.77
C VAL A 34 3.01 -0.20 6.43
N ASN A 35 4.07 0.56 6.68
CA ASN A 35 4.00 1.96 7.08
C ASN A 35 4.26 2.87 5.88
N ARG A 36 3.42 3.88 5.68
CA ARG A 36 3.54 4.90 4.63
C ARG A 36 3.46 6.31 5.25
N PRO A 37 4.54 6.76 5.93
CA PRO A 37 4.61 8.10 6.47
C PRO A 37 4.88 9.16 5.38
N ASP A 38 5.14 8.71 4.14
CA ASP A 38 5.54 9.52 2.99
C ASP A 38 4.38 10.13 2.19
N LEU A 39 3.13 9.87 2.59
CA LEU A 39 1.95 10.29 1.83
C LEU A 39 1.43 11.69 2.19
N GLY A 40 1.83 12.25 3.32
CA GLY A 40 1.35 13.53 3.81
C GLY A 40 2.45 14.42 4.36
N ASP A 41 2.07 15.57 4.92
CA ASP A 41 3.00 16.45 5.62
C ASP A 41 3.55 15.73 6.86
N PRO A 42 4.86 15.47 6.96
CA PRO A 42 5.45 14.76 8.10
C PRO A 42 5.11 15.44 9.44
N CYS A 43 4.85 16.74 9.44
CA CYS A 43 4.59 17.53 10.65
C CYS A 43 3.11 17.62 11.01
N ALA A 44 2.21 17.06 10.19
CA ALA A 44 0.78 17.09 10.43
C ALA A 44 0.26 15.81 11.11
N GLU A 45 -0.81 15.99 11.90
CA GLU A 45 -1.61 14.90 12.44
C GLU A 45 -2.29 14.10 11.33
N GLY A 46 -2.30 12.77 11.46
CA GLY A 46 -2.96 11.90 10.49
C GLY A 46 -2.32 11.91 9.11
N ALA A 47 -1.04 12.24 8.99
CA ALA A 47 -0.34 12.26 7.71
C ALA A 47 0.19 10.89 7.26
N ALA A 48 0.25 9.92 8.17
CA ALA A 48 0.77 8.59 7.90
C ALA A 48 -0.35 7.58 7.65
N GLU A 49 -0.09 6.64 6.75
CA GLU A 49 -0.99 5.54 6.43
C GLU A 49 -0.38 4.20 6.87
N GLY A 50 -1.20 3.33 7.45
CA GLY A 50 -0.85 1.96 7.81
C GLY A 50 -1.59 1.00 6.88
N ARG A 51 -0.91 -0.04 6.38
CA ARG A 51 -1.54 -1.03 5.51
C ARG A 51 -1.42 -2.44 6.07
N LEU A 52 -2.51 -3.18 5.96
CA LEU A 52 -2.49 -4.64 6.11
C LEU A 52 -2.71 -5.26 4.73
N VAL A 53 -1.72 -5.99 4.25
CA VAL A 53 -1.76 -6.68 2.95
C VAL A 53 -2.03 -8.16 3.20
N PHE A 54 -3.13 -8.67 2.65
CA PHE A 54 -3.50 -10.08 2.70
C PHE A 54 -3.44 -10.70 1.32
N THR A 55 -3.10 -11.99 1.24
CA THR A 55 -3.33 -12.81 0.04
C THR A 55 -4.62 -13.58 0.19
N ALA A 56 -5.35 -13.78 -0.91
CA ALA A 56 -6.40 -14.78 -0.91
C ALA A 56 -5.81 -16.20 -0.93
N LEU A 57 -6.54 -17.13 -0.34
CA LEU A 57 -6.23 -18.57 -0.33
C LEU A 57 -7.28 -19.31 -1.15
N ARG A 58 -6.86 -20.34 -1.89
CA ARG A 58 -7.77 -21.22 -2.64
C ARG A 58 -8.64 -22.02 -1.66
N PRO A 59 -9.98 -21.97 -1.77
CA PRO A 59 -10.87 -22.71 -0.87
C PRO A 59 -10.51 -24.19 -0.76
N GLY A 60 -10.54 -24.74 0.45
CA GLY A 60 -10.20 -26.14 0.73
C GLY A 60 -8.70 -26.46 0.71
N THR A 61 -7.84 -25.48 0.42
CA THR A 61 -6.38 -25.62 0.47
C THR A 61 -5.75 -24.41 1.18
N SER A 62 -4.49 -24.50 1.56
CA SER A 62 -3.72 -23.34 2.06
C SER A 62 -2.87 -22.68 0.97
N THR A 63 -3.15 -22.98 -0.30
CA THR A 63 -2.40 -22.42 -1.43
C THR A 63 -2.85 -20.99 -1.71
N THR A 64 -1.89 -20.10 -1.86
CA THR A 64 -2.10 -18.70 -2.21
C THR A 64 -2.65 -18.54 -3.64
N LEU A 65 -3.41 -17.47 -3.84
CA LEU A 65 -3.88 -17.01 -5.15
C LEU A 65 -3.10 -15.74 -5.55
N PRO A 66 -2.99 -15.42 -6.86
CA PRO A 66 -2.47 -14.14 -7.37
C PRO A 66 -3.46 -13.00 -7.11
N PHE A 67 -3.83 -12.82 -5.84
CA PHE A 67 -4.87 -11.91 -5.39
C PHE A 67 -4.46 -11.37 -4.03
N THR A 68 -4.31 -10.06 -3.92
CA THR A 68 -4.15 -9.40 -2.63
C THR A 68 -5.29 -8.45 -2.31
N VAL A 69 -5.66 -8.40 -1.03
CA VAL A 69 -6.52 -7.37 -0.43
C VAL A 69 -5.63 -6.47 0.42
N ILE A 70 -5.70 -5.17 0.22
CA ILE A 70 -4.94 -4.18 0.98
C ILE A 70 -5.93 -3.30 1.73
N PHE A 71 -5.89 -3.34 3.05
CA PHE A 71 -6.63 -2.42 3.90
C PHE A 71 -5.72 -1.25 4.25
N GLU A 72 -6.13 -0.03 3.90
CA GLU A 72 -5.35 1.19 4.14
C GLU A 72 -6.04 2.03 5.23
N TYR A 73 -5.32 2.31 6.31
CA TYR A 73 -5.83 3.01 7.49
C TYR A 73 -5.06 4.30 7.72
N LEU A 74 -5.74 5.32 8.25
CA LEU A 74 -5.08 6.49 8.81
C LEU A 74 -4.37 6.08 10.11
N GLN A 75 -3.08 6.38 10.24
CA GLN A 75 -2.40 6.21 11.52
C GLN A 75 -2.59 7.44 12.41
N PRO A 76 -2.89 7.25 13.71
CA PRO A 76 -3.01 8.37 14.64
C PRO A 76 -1.65 8.97 14.98
N GLY A 77 -1.64 10.29 15.20
CA GLY A 77 -0.46 11.06 15.57
C GLY A 77 0.16 11.80 14.40
N VAL A 78 1.13 12.64 14.75
CA VAL A 78 2.00 13.34 13.80
C VAL A 78 2.81 12.32 13.00
N GLY A 79 2.87 12.48 11.67
CA GLY A 79 3.54 11.54 10.77
C GLY A 79 5.00 11.24 11.15
N ARG A 80 5.69 12.28 11.64
CA ARG A 80 7.03 12.25 12.20
C ARG A 80 7.18 11.25 13.37
N ASP A 81 6.25 11.30 14.31
CA ASP A 81 6.27 10.47 15.51
C ASP A 81 5.87 9.03 15.16
N VAL A 82 4.95 8.88 14.19
CA VAL A 82 4.63 7.58 13.58
C VAL A 82 5.90 6.96 13.01
N ALA A 83 6.63 7.67 12.14
CA ALA A 83 7.86 7.17 11.54
C ALA A 83 8.90 6.76 12.59
N ALA A 84 9.11 7.56 13.64
CA ALA A 84 10.01 7.25 14.73
C ALA A 84 9.64 5.93 15.46
N ARG A 85 8.35 5.69 15.71
CA ARG A 85 7.89 4.42 16.33
C ARG A 85 8.15 3.21 15.45
N TRP A 86 7.99 3.34 14.13
CA TRP A 86 8.31 2.26 13.19
C TRP A 86 9.81 2.00 13.07
N HIS A 87 10.66 3.04 13.15
CA HIS A 87 12.12 2.86 13.24
C HIS A 87 12.54 2.17 14.55
N ALA A 88 11.89 2.52 15.67
CA ALA A 88 12.12 1.85 16.94
C ALA A 88 11.75 0.35 16.86
N LEU A 89 10.62 0.00 16.22
CA LEU A 89 10.27 -1.40 15.93
C LEU A 89 11.37 -2.11 15.13
N GLY A 90 11.86 -1.48 14.05
CA GLY A 90 12.91 -2.05 13.20
C GLY A 90 14.25 -2.25 13.90
N SER A 91 14.46 -1.62 15.06
CA SER A 91 15.67 -1.79 15.88
C SER A 91 15.56 -2.97 16.86
N LEU A 92 14.39 -3.58 16.99
CA LEU A 92 14.18 -4.76 17.84
C LEU A 92 14.56 -6.04 17.08
N PRO A 93 15.17 -7.03 17.74
CA PRO A 93 15.35 -8.35 17.16
C PRO A 93 13.97 -9.04 16.99
N PHE A 94 13.81 -9.82 15.93
CA PHE A 94 12.63 -10.66 15.76
C PHE A 94 12.42 -11.58 16.96
N GLY A 95 11.17 -11.71 17.38
CA GLY A 95 10.75 -12.48 18.55
C GLY A 95 9.67 -11.76 19.33
N ARG A 96 9.44 -12.20 20.58
CA ARG A 96 8.33 -11.73 21.42
C ARG A 96 8.24 -10.20 21.52
N ASP A 97 9.37 -9.52 21.69
CA ASP A 97 9.37 -8.07 21.90
C ASP A 97 9.02 -7.32 20.61
N TYR A 98 9.55 -7.76 19.47
CA TYR A 98 9.17 -7.26 18.15
C TYR A 98 7.68 -7.52 17.87
N GLU A 99 7.20 -8.74 18.12
CA GLU A 99 5.79 -9.11 17.92
C GLU A 99 4.85 -8.28 18.80
N GLY A 100 5.19 -8.08 20.06
CA GLY A 100 4.44 -7.23 20.98
C GLY A 100 4.42 -5.77 20.54
N ALA A 101 5.57 -5.23 20.11
CA ALA A 101 5.67 -3.86 19.62
C ALA A 101 4.91 -3.66 18.29
N LEU A 102 5.02 -4.60 17.34
CA LEU A 102 4.26 -4.58 16.09
C LEU A 102 2.75 -4.68 16.37
N GLY A 103 2.35 -5.57 17.28
CA GLY A 103 0.98 -5.71 17.73
C GLY A 103 0.43 -4.38 18.25
N ALA A 104 1.15 -3.72 19.16
CA ALA A 104 0.74 -2.42 19.70
C ALA A 104 0.63 -1.33 18.62
N LEU A 105 1.56 -1.30 17.65
CA LEU A 105 1.50 -0.34 16.54
C LEU A 105 0.29 -0.58 15.63
N THR A 106 0.02 -1.83 15.28
CA THR A 106 -1.15 -2.18 14.45
C THR A 106 -2.46 -1.94 15.18
N ASP A 107 -2.53 -2.28 16.47
CA ASP A 107 -3.71 -2.04 17.30
C ASP A 107 -4.09 -0.55 17.34
N ALA A 108 -3.11 0.36 17.33
CA ALA A 108 -3.34 1.80 17.38
C ALA A 108 -4.18 2.34 16.21
N PHE A 109 -4.13 1.71 15.03
CA PHE A 109 -4.88 2.16 13.85
C PHE A 109 -5.93 1.16 13.34
N VAL A 110 -5.88 -0.11 13.75
CA VAL A 110 -6.85 -1.14 13.35
C VAL A 110 -7.97 -1.33 14.37
N ARG A 111 -7.72 -1.08 15.66
CA ARG A 111 -8.75 -1.32 16.67
C ARG A 111 -9.83 -0.27 16.65
N ARG A 112 -11.06 -0.75 16.83
CA ARG A 112 -12.21 0.08 17.18
C ARG A 112 -12.01 0.66 18.57
N SER A 113 -12.33 1.95 18.76
CA SER A 113 -12.31 2.60 20.06
C SER A 113 -13.74 3.01 20.45
N GLY A 114 -14.37 2.22 21.33
CA GLY A 114 -15.79 2.38 21.69
C GLY A 114 -16.70 2.29 20.47
N ALA A 115 -17.54 3.32 20.26
CA ALA A 115 -18.43 3.39 19.09
C ALA A 115 -17.71 3.85 17.79
N LYS A 116 -16.46 4.31 17.87
CA LYS A 116 -15.72 4.85 16.72
C LYS A 116 -15.10 3.70 15.93
N ALA A 117 -15.52 3.54 14.68
CA ALA A 117 -14.90 2.61 13.74
C ALA A 117 -13.40 2.93 13.56
N PRO A 118 -12.56 1.93 13.27
CA PRO A 118 -11.19 2.18 12.85
C PRO A 118 -11.18 3.17 11.68
N PRO A 119 -10.17 4.05 11.59
CA PRO A 119 -10.07 5.03 10.51
C PRO A 119 -9.61 4.38 9.19
N LEU A 120 -10.34 3.36 8.72
CA LEU A 120 -10.13 2.71 7.44
C LEU A 120 -10.44 3.73 6.33
N LEU A 121 -9.44 4.01 5.51
CA LEU A 121 -9.53 4.97 4.41
C LEU A 121 -10.15 4.30 3.18
N ARG A 122 -9.61 3.13 2.82
CA ARG A 122 -10.00 2.38 1.63
C ARG A 122 -9.53 0.94 1.69
N LEU A 123 -10.09 0.16 0.78
CA LEU A 123 -9.62 -1.16 0.42
C LEU A 123 -9.11 -1.13 -1.02
N ARG A 124 -8.02 -1.85 -1.30
CA ARG A 124 -7.57 -2.09 -2.67
C ARG A 124 -7.49 -3.58 -2.94
N THR A 125 -7.86 -3.98 -4.15
CA THR A 125 -7.56 -5.33 -4.66
C THR A 125 -6.52 -5.22 -5.75
N ASN A 126 -5.57 -6.14 -5.73
CA ASN A 126 -4.47 -6.19 -6.68
C ASN A 126 -4.34 -7.65 -7.11
N GLU A 127 -4.87 -7.95 -8.28
CA GLU A 127 -5.23 -9.32 -8.63
C GLU A 127 -5.26 -9.55 -10.14
N GLY A 128 -5.03 -10.80 -10.55
CA GLY A 128 -5.39 -11.29 -11.90
C GLY A 128 -6.23 -12.56 -11.84
N ALA A 129 -6.79 -12.88 -10.67
CA ALA A 129 -7.58 -14.08 -10.45
C ALA A 129 -9.03 -13.93 -10.92
N PHE A 130 -9.53 -12.70 -11.02
CA PHE A 130 -10.89 -12.35 -11.47
C PHE A 130 -10.90 -11.56 -12.80
N GLY A 131 -9.73 -11.26 -13.37
CA GLY A 131 -9.64 -10.76 -14.74
C GLY A 131 -10.19 -11.78 -15.73
N ASN A 132 -11.02 -11.33 -16.69
CA ASN A 132 -11.69 -12.20 -17.67
C ASN A 132 -10.72 -13.02 -18.56
N ASP A 133 -9.45 -12.61 -18.61
CA ASP A 133 -8.33 -13.21 -19.36
C ASP A 133 -7.12 -13.53 -18.45
N GLY A 134 -7.27 -13.38 -17.13
CA GLY A 134 -6.18 -13.47 -16.16
C GLY A 134 -5.25 -12.25 -16.12
N SER A 135 -5.61 -11.15 -16.81
CA SER A 135 -4.84 -9.90 -16.76
C SER A 135 -4.88 -9.27 -15.36
N TRP A 136 -3.76 -8.67 -15.00
CA TRP A 136 -3.64 -7.92 -13.75
C TRP A 136 -4.53 -6.69 -13.75
N GLU A 137 -5.16 -6.43 -12.61
CA GLU A 137 -6.00 -5.27 -12.37
C GLU A 137 -5.85 -4.78 -10.92
N LEU A 138 -5.72 -3.46 -10.77
CA LEU A 138 -5.85 -2.77 -9.48
C LEU A 138 -7.22 -2.11 -9.39
N ARG A 139 -7.92 -2.35 -8.29
CA ARG A 139 -9.20 -1.69 -7.96
C ARG A 139 -9.11 -1.02 -6.60
N GLU A 140 -9.86 0.06 -6.45
CA GLU A 140 -10.02 0.78 -5.19
C GLU A 140 -11.48 0.74 -4.76
N LEU A 141 -11.70 0.58 -3.46
CA LEU A 141 -13.01 0.60 -2.84
C LEU A 141 -13.00 1.56 -1.66
N ALA A 142 -13.89 2.54 -1.69
CA ALA A 142 -14.11 3.46 -0.59
C ALA A 142 -15.03 2.84 0.46
N VAL A 143 -14.93 3.31 1.70
CA VAL A 143 -15.86 2.95 2.78
C VAL A 143 -17.14 3.77 2.60
N GLY A 144 -18.23 3.09 2.26
CA GLY A 144 -19.58 3.66 2.18
C GLY A 144 -20.44 3.36 3.41
N PRO A 145 -21.66 3.92 3.48
CA PRO A 145 -22.55 3.77 4.65
C PRO A 145 -22.97 2.33 4.94
N SER A 146 -23.04 1.47 3.92
CA SER A 146 -23.50 0.08 3.98
C SER A 146 -22.40 -0.94 3.67
N GLY A 147 -21.15 -0.49 3.47
CA GLY A 147 -20.04 -1.35 3.09
C GLY A 147 -19.12 -0.70 2.05
N PHE A 148 -18.30 -1.51 1.42
CA PHE A 148 -17.35 -1.05 0.40
C PHE A 148 -18.06 -0.74 -0.93
N VAL A 149 -17.72 0.40 -1.53
CA VAL A 149 -18.21 0.81 -2.85
C VAL A 149 -17.03 1.03 -3.79
N PRO A 150 -17.13 0.65 -5.08
CA PRO A 150 -16.08 0.95 -6.05
C PRO A 150 -15.74 2.45 -6.07
N ALA A 151 -14.46 2.77 -6.10
CA ALA A 151 -13.94 4.12 -6.15
C ALA A 151 -12.94 4.28 -7.30
N PRO A 152 -12.79 5.50 -7.85
CA PRO A 152 -11.74 5.79 -8.81
C PRO A 152 -10.34 5.39 -8.32
N VAL A 153 -9.55 4.75 -9.19
CA VAL A 153 -8.15 4.47 -8.90
C VAL A 153 -7.36 5.78 -8.94
N ALA A 154 -6.74 6.12 -7.81
CA ALA A 154 -6.04 7.39 -7.64
C ALA A 154 -5.06 7.70 -8.79
N ALA A 155 -5.12 8.94 -9.27
CA ALA A 155 -4.26 9.48 -10.32
C ALA A 155 -4.24 8.70 -11.65
N THR A 156 -5.19 7.79 -11.88
CA THR A 156 -5.20 6.93 -13.08
C THR A 156 -6.47 7.20 -13.90
N PRO A 157 -6.37 7.71 -15.14
CA PRO A 157 -7.52 7.83 -16.01
C PRO A 157 -7.94 6.48 -16.61
N ALA A 158 -9.16 6.42 -17.15
CA ALA A 158 -9.63 5.31 -17.97
C ALA A 158 -8.81 5.18 -19.24
N GLN A 159 -8.55 3.94 -19.65
CA GLN A 159 -7.71 3.64 -20.82
C GLN A 159 -8.27 4.21 -22.13
N THR A 160 -9.58 4.51 -22.20
CA THR A 160 -10.21 5.17 -23.35
C THR A 160 -9.63 6.56 -23.65
N TRP A 161 -8.96 7.19 -22.68
CA TRP A 161 -8.30 8.48 -22.86
C TRP A 161 -6.88 8.36 -23.43
N ASP A 162 -6.34 7.16 -23.56
CA ASP A 162 -5.00 6.91 -24.09
C ASP A 162 -4.85 7.41 -25.54
N GLY A 163 -3.91 8.31 -25.77
CA GLY A 163 -3.67 8.95 -27.07
C GLY A 163 -4.68 10.04 -27.44
N SER A 164 -5.61 10.40 -26.54
CA SER A 164 -6.62 11.43 -26.83
C SER A 164 -6.06 12.86 -26.71
N PRO A 165 -6.63 13.84 -27.44
CA PRO A 165 -6.32 15.25 -27.24
C PRO A 165 -6.61 15.73 -25.82
N ALA A 166 -7.68 15.25 -25.20
CA ALA A 166 -8.06 15.63 -23.84
C ALA A 166 -7.01 15.21 -22.80
N LEU A 167 -6.39 14.04 -22.96
CA LEU A 167 -5.27 13.62 -22.13
C LEU A 167 -4.05 14.52 -22.35
N ALA A 168 -3.74 14.88 -23.60
CA ALA A 168 -2.65 15.81 -23.89
C ALA A 168 -2.87 17.19 -23.23
N ASP A 169 -4.08 17.71 -23.27
CA ASP A 169 -4.44 18.98 -22.61
C ASP A 169 -4.31 18.90 -21.09
N LEU A 170 -4.75 17.80 -20.47
CA LEU A 170 -4.53 17.54 -19.05
C LEU A 170 -3.05 17.57 -18.70
N LEU A 171 -2.20 16.90 -19.49
CA LEU A 171 -0.76 16.82 -19.26
C LEU A 171 -0.03 18.15 -19.49
N ARG A 172 -0.60 19.07 -20.28
CA ARG A 172 -0.08 20.43 -20.45
C ARG A 172 -0.49 21.38 -19.32
N SER A 173 -1.56 21.06 -18.58
CA SER A 173 -2.11 21.94 -17.55
C SER A 173 -1.21 22.10 -16.32
N ALA A 174 -0.47 21.05 -15.95
CA ALA A 174 0.40 21.02 -14.79
C ALA A 174 1.40 19.86 -14.86
N SER A 175 2.50 19.97 -14.10
CA SER A 175 3.51 18.91 -13.99
C SER A 175 3.01 17.64 -13.28
N SER A 176 2.00 17.77 -12.41
CA SER A 176 1.34 16.67 -11.70
C SER A 176 -0.17 16.92 -11.72
N PRO A 177 -0.83 16.73 -12.87
CA PRO A 177 -2.23 17.10 -13.04
C PRO A 177 -3.14 16.18 -12.23
N VAL A 178 -4.19 16.75 -11.65
CA VAL A 178 -5.25 15.98 -11.01
C VAL A 178 -6.14 15.41 -12.10
N VAL A 179 -6.28 14.08 -12.14
CA VAL A 179 -7.18 13.41 -13.10
C VAL A 179 -8.64 13.78 -12.78
N PRO A 180 -9.38 14.41 -13.70
CA PRO A 180 -10.79 14.75 -13.46
C PRO A 180 -11.67 13.51 -13.33
N ASP A 181 -12.78 13.63 -12.57
CA ASP A 181 -13.70 12.53 -12.32
C ASP A 181 -14.23 11.88 -13.60
N PHE A 182 -14.56 12.67 -14.63
CA PHE A 182 -15.03 12.16 -15.92
C PHE A 182 -13.97 11.38 -16.70
N MET A 183 -12.69 11.59 -16.37
CA MET A 183 -11.59 10.82 -16.95
C MET A 183 -11.23 9.59 -16.13
N SER A 184 -11.75 9.45 -14.91
CA SER A 184 -11.33 8.44 -13.96
C SER A 184 -11.79 7.01 -14.33
N THR A 185 -11.21 6.01 -13.68
CA THR A 185 -11.58 4.60 -13.86
C THR A 185 -11.72 3.90 -12.52
N LEU A 186 -12.68 2.97 -12.42
CA LEU A 186 -12.87 2.11 -11.24
C LEU A 186 -11.89 0.93 -11.20
N ALA A 187 -11.13 0.74 -12.28
CA ALA A 187 -10.12 -0.29 -12.36
C ALA A 187 -8.97 0.08 -13.30
N SER A 188 -7.77 -0.33 -12.94
CA SER A 188 -6.55 -0.03 -13.69
C SER A 188 -5.93 -1.34 -14.18
N PRO A 189 -6.36 -1.86 -15.35
CA PRO A 189 -5.70 -3.01 -15.97
C PRO A 189 -4.35 -2.59 -16.56
N ILE A 190 -3.43 -3.54 -16.68
CA ILE A 190 -2.19 -3.36 -17.48
C ILE A 190 -2.43 -4.00 -18.85
N PRO A 191 -2.59 -3.21 -19.93
CA PRO A 191 -2.91 -3.76 -21.25
C PRO A 191 -1.77 -4.60 -21.85
N SER A 192 -0.53 -4.28 -21.50
CA SER A 192 0.66 -5.04 -21.87
C SER A 192 1.79 -4.72 -20.91
N SER A 193 2.78 -5.61 -20.80
CA SER A 193 4.01 -5.39 -20.01
C SER A 193 4.93 -4.30 -20.56
N THR A 194 4.51 -3.58 -21.60
CA THR A 194 5.22 -2.44 -22.18
C THR A 194 4.33 -1.21 -22.25
N PHE A 195 3.17 -1.25 -21.58
CA PHE A 195 2.17 -0.18 -21.66
C PHE A 195 2.74 1.15 -21.15
N ARG A 196 2.60 2.18 -21.96
CA ARG A 196 2.89 3.57 -21.61
C ARG A 196 1.75 4.41 -22.14
N TRP A 197 1.32 5.40 -21.35
CA TRP A 197 0.33 6.36 -21.82
C TRP A 197 0.83 7.10 -23.06
N ARG A 198 -0.04 7.36 -24.01
CA ARG A 198 0.24 8.13 -25.23
C ARG A 198 -0.45 9.47 -25.11
N ALA A 199 0.27 10.54 -25.43
CA ALA A 199 -0.25 11.89 -25.50
C ALA A 199 0.70 12.73 -26.36
N ASP A 200 0.15 13.72 -27.07
CA ASP A 200 0.92 14.67 -27.87
C ASP A 200 1.56 15.75 -26.98
N VAL A 201 2.54 15.34 -26.17
CA VAL A 201 3.29 16.19 -25.23
C VAL A 201 4.75 15.75 -25.22
N PRO A 202 5.68 16.55 -24.67
CA PRO A 202 7.07 16.12 -24.51
C PRO A 202 7.18 14.77 -23.79
N GLU A 203 8.10 13.93 -24.27
CA GLU A 203 8.38 12.58 -23.77
C GLU A 203 8.56 12.54 -22.24
N THR A 204 9.26 13.54 -21.68
CA THR A 204 9.51 13.67 -20.24
C THR A 204 8.21 13.90 -19.45
N THR A 205 7.31 14.74 -19.95
CA THR A 205 5.99 15.02 -19.35
C THR A 205 5.13 13.76 -19.36
N ARG A 206 5.02 13.12 -20.53
CA ARG A 206 4.28 11.85 -20.65
C ARG A 206 4.84 10.82 -19.70
N ARG A 207 6.16 10.62 -19.68
CA ARG A 207 6.83 9.61 -18.85
C ARG A 207 6.57 9.83 -17.37
N THR A 208 6.64 11.08 -16.92
CA THR A 208 6.36 11.46 -15.53
C THR A 208 4.92 11.13 -15.15
N PHE A 209 3.97 11.53 -15.99
CA PHE A 209 2.56 11.19 -15.81
C PHE A 209 2.34 9.67 -15.77
N SER A 210 2.85 8.96 -16.77
CA SER A 210 2.70 7.51 -16.94
C SER A 210 3.25 6.75 -15.72
N ALA A 211 4.43 7.12 -15.23
CA ALA A 211 5.03 6.54 -14.02
C ALA A 211 4.27 6.88 -12.72
N GLY A 212 3.43 7.92 -12.73
CA GLY A 212 2.53 8.28 -11.63
C GLY A 212 1.19 7.54 -11.62
N THR A 213 0.81 6.92 -12.74
CA THR A 213 -0.39 6.08 -12.84
C THR A 213 -0.09 4.64 -12.42
N CYS A 214 -1.11 3.91 -11.92
CA CYS A 214 -0.92 2.52 -11.51
C CYS A 214 -0.52 1.63 -12.69
N ASN A 215 -1.29 1.64 -13.77
CA ASN A 215 -1.02 0.82 -14.96
C ASN A 215 0.25 1.24 -15.73
N GLY A 216 0.64 2.53 -15.73
CA GLY A 216 1.88 2.96 -16.38
C GLY A 216 3.13 2.60 -15.57
N CYS A 217 3.09 2.75 -14.24
CA CYS A 217 4.19 2.35 -13.35
C CYS A 217 4.44 0.83 -13.40
N HIS A 218 3.38 0.03 -13.36
CA HIS A 218 3.46 -1.43 -13.50
C HIS A 218 3.51 -1.90 -14.97
N GLY A 219 3.41 -0.99 -15.93
CA GLY A 219 3.32 -1.25 -17.37
C GLY A 219 4.67 -1.27 -18.07
N GLY A 220 5.10 -0.14 -18.63
CA GLY A 220 6.29 -0.04 -19.47
C GLY A 220 7.27 1.04 -19.03
N GLU A 221 7.01 1.75 -17.93
CA GLU A 221 7.86 2.85 -17.45
C GLU A 221 9.02 2.39 -16.55
N ARG A 222 9.01 1.12 -16.14
CA ARG A 222 10.13 0.47 -15.45
C ARG A 222 10.82 -0.58 -16.34
N PRO A 223 12.08 -0.96 -16.06
CA PRO A 223 12.78 -2.03 -16.77
C PRO A 223 12.10 -3.40 -16.60
N VAL A 224 12.12 -4.27 -17.61
CA VAL A 224 11.33 -5.52 -17.68
C VAL A 224 11.59 -6.51 -16.54
N ASP A 225 12.82 -6.56 -16.05
CA ASP A 225 13.27 -7.28 -14.85
C ASP A 225 12.70 -6.70 -13.54
N ALA A 226 12.23 -5.46 -13.59
CA ALA A 226 11.43 -4.77 -12.58
C ALA A 226 9.97 -4.52 -13.02
N LEU A 227 9.45 -5.06 -14.13
CA LEU A 227 8.08 -4.78 -14.62
C LEU A 227 7.03 -5.76 -14.14
N ARG A 228 7.48 -6.75 -13.41
CA ARG A 228 6.67 -7.89 -13.03
C ARG A 228 6.58 -7.95 -11.52
N PHE A 229 6.04 -6.91 -10.89
CA PHE A 229 5.94 -6.88 -9.44
C PHE A 229 4.66 -6.24 -8.93
N GLN A 230 4.08 -6.90 -7.94
CA GLN A 230 3.35 -6.22 -6.88
C GLN A 230 4.40 -5.73 -5.88
N HIS A 231 4.14 -4.60 -5.21
CA HIS A 231 5.02 -4.10 -4.13
C HIS A 231 5.29 -5.17 -3.07
N VAL A 232 4.25 -5.93 -2.72
CA VAL A 232 4.30 -7.16 -1.94
C VAL A 232 3.56 -8.22 -2.74
N ALA A 233 4.24 -9.29 -3.12
CA ALA A 233 3.68 -10.34 -3.97
C ALA A 233 3.41 -11.63 -3.17
N PRO A 234 2.22 -12.25 -3.29
CA PRO A 234 2.00 -13.58 -2.73
C PRO A 234 2.83 -14.64 -3.46
N ALA A 235 3.09 -15.74 -2.77
CA ALA A 235 3.65 -16.94 -3.35
C ALA A 235 2.79 -17.40 -4.54
N GLY A 236 3.42 -17.85 -5.62
CA GLY A 236 2.76 -18.32 -6.83
C GLY A 236 1.94 -17.28 -7.60
N SER A 237 2.09 -15.99 -7.28
CA SER A 237 1.57 -14.94 -8.15
C SER A 237 2.33 -14.89 -9.47
N TYR A 238 1.77 -14.23 -10.49
CA TYR A 238 2.41 -13.99 -11.79
C TYR A 238 3.82 -13.34 -11.68
N TYR A 239 4.16 -12.87 -10.47
CA TYR A 239 5.33 -12.08 -10.09
C TYR A 239 6.08 -12.61 -8.84
N GLY A 240 5.62 -13.72 -8.24
CA GLY A 240 6.22 -14.36 -7.07
C GLY A 240 6.67 -15.80 -7.38
N SER A 241 7.56 -16.35 -6.56
CA SER A 241 7.94 -17.77 -6.71
C SER A 241 6.79 -18.67 -6.25
N LEU A 242 6.58 -19.80 -6.94
CA LEU A 242 5.57 -20.82 -6.60
C LEU A 242 5.87 -21.54 -5.28
N THR A 243 7.10 -21.44 -4.77
CA THR A 243 7.59 -22.26 -3.65
C THR A 243 8.24 -21.44 -2.54
N GLU A 244 8.37 -20.12 -2.70
CA GLU A 244 9.04 -19.27 -1.72
C GLU A 244 8.05 -18.32 -1.03
N PRO A 245 8.36 -17.83 0.18
CA PRO A 245 7.52 -16.89 0.90
C PRO A 245 7.25 -15.61 0.08
N PRO A 246 6.18 -14.87 0.44
CA PRO A 246 5.85 -13.58 -0.17
C PRO A 246 7.07 -12.64 -0.16
N ARG A 247 7.33 -11.99 -1.29
CA ARG A 247 8.52 -11.13 -1.45
C ARG A 247 8.11 -9.67 -1.56
N VAL A 248 8.87 -8.80 -0.88
CA VAL A 248 8.94 -7.37 -1.23
C VAL A 248 9.67 -7.27 -2.57
N SER A 249 9.15 -6.46 -3.48
CA SER A 249 9.74 -6.32 -4.81
C SER A 249 11.14 -5.70 -4.76
N ARG A 250 12.02 -6.12 -5.67
CA ARG A 250 13.35 -5.48 -5.85
C ARG A 250 13.29 -4.01 -6.26
N TYR A 251 12.18 -3.56 -6.85
CA TYR A 251 11.99 -2.13 -7.06
C TYR A 251 11.96 -1.35 -5.74
N LEU A 252 11.30 -1.91 -4.72
CA LEU A 252 11.19 -1.30 -3.39
C LEU A 252 12.48 -1.47 -2.60
N ASP A 253 12.96 -2.71 -2.48
CA ASP A 253 14.15 -3.08 -1.69
C ASP A 253 15.08 -3.94 -2.56
N ASP A 254 16.18 -3.36 -3.02
CA ASP A 254 17.19 -4.07 -3.81
C ASP A 254 18.48 -4.21 -2.99
N PRO A 255 18.75 -5.39 -2.42
CA PRO A 255 19.98 -5.63 -1.65
C PRO A 255 21.27 -5.39 -2.46
N SER A 256 21.20 -5.40 -3.80
CA SER A 256 22.37 -5.13 -4.64
C SER A 256 22.67 -3.63 -4.80
N ARG A 257 21.72 -2.76 -4.43
CA ARG A 257 21.83 -1.31 -4.61
C ARG A 257 22.21 -0.53 -3.35
N ASN A 258 22.52 -1.21 -2.24
CA ASN A 258 23.01 -0.60 -0.99
C ASN A 258 22.20 0.62 -0.53
N GLY A 259 20.86 0.56 -0.60
CA GLY A 259 19.97 1.66 -0.19
C GLY A 259 19.72 2.74 -1.26
N ASP A 260 20.20 2.57 -2.49
CA ASP A 260 19.79 3.38 -3.65
C ASP A 260 18.56 2.78 -4.39
N ASP A 261 17.74 2.02 -3.67
CA ASP A 261 16.44 1.56 -4.13
C ASP A 261 15.33 2.59 -3.84
N GLU A 262 14.08 2.23 -4.11
CA GLU A 262 12.96 3.15 -3.86
C GLU A 262 12.73 3.41 -2.36
N LEU A 263 12.95 2.45 -1.46
CA LEU A 263 12.80 2.68 -0.02
C LEU A 263 13.85 3.66 0.50
N GLY A 264 15.11 3.49 0.13
CA GLY A 264 16.16 4.44 0.51
C GLY A 264 15.94 5.83 -0.08
N ARG A 265 15.53 5.93 -1.36
CA ARG A 265 15.15 7.22 -1.97
C ARG A 265 13.99 7.90 -1.25
N ARG A 266 12.98 7.15 -0.82
CA ARG A 266 11.85 7.71 -0.04
C ARG A 266 12.29 8.18 1.34
N ALA A 267 13.14 7.42 2.02
CA ALA A 267 13.69 7.83 3.31
C ALA A 267 14.43 9.17 3.20
N GLY A 268 15.30 9.32 2.19
CA GLY A 268 15.99 10.58 1.92
C GLY A 268 15.04 11.76 1.67
N LYS A 269 14.01 11.56 0.83
CA LYS A 269 13.00 12.61 0.57
C LYS A 269 12.20 12.99 1.82
N LEU A 270 11.91 12.03 2.70
CA LEU A 270 11.20 12.30 3.95
C LEU A 270 12.06 13.11 4.90
N GLU A 271 13.34 12.79 4.98
CA GLU A 271 14.30 13.55 5.76
C GLU A 271 14.45 14.99 5.24
N GLU A 272 14.50 15.18 3.92
CA GLU A 272 14.50 16.52 3.30
C GLU A 272 13.23 17.30 3.62
N ALA A 273 12.05 16.68 3.44
CA ALA A 273 10.77 17.29 3.75
C ALA A 273 10.70 17.69 5.23
N TRP A 274 11.09 16.78 6.12
CA TRP A 274 11.16 17.04 7.56
C TRP A 274 11.98 18.28 7.89
N LYS A 275 13.22 18.35 7.38
CA LYS A 275 14.14 19.46 7.65
C LYS A 275 13.58 20.80 7.15
N ALA A 276 12.77 20.77 6.10
CA ALA A 276 12.18 21.96 5.52
C ALA A 276 10.90 22.45 6.22
N SER A 277 10.05 21.55 6.74
CA SER A 277 8.69 21.89 7.17
C SER A 277 8.41 21.76 8.67
N CYS A 278 9.21 21.02 9.45
CA CYS A 278 8.99 20.89 10.89
C CYS A 278 9.81 21.95 11.64
N SER A 279 9.17 23.04 12.09
CA SER A 279 9.79 23.92 13.10
C SER A 279 10.17 23.07 14.32
N PRO A 280 11.43 23.11 14.80
CA PRO A 280 11.79 22.38 16.01
C PRO A 280 10.96 22.94 17.17
N ALA A 281 10.29 22.07 17.91
CA ALA A 281 9.79 22.45 19.22
C ALA A 281 10.98 22.95 20.07
N PRO A 282 10.80 23.92 20.99
CA PRO A 282 11.89 24.34 21.85
C PRO A 282 12.45 23.13 22.63
N GLY A 283 13.66 22.69 22.30
CA GLY A 283 14.32 21.54 22.93
C GLY A 283 14.38 20.24 22.11
N ASP A 284 13.83 20.20 20.89
CA ASP A 284 13.97 19.06 19.98
C ASP A 284 15.22 19.24 19.08
N PRO A 285 16.21 18.33 19.11
CA PRO A 285 17.43 18.44 18.30
C PRO A 285 17.18 18.36 16.78
N GLY A 286 15.93 18.16 16.32
CA GLY A 286 15.58 18.27 14.91
C GLY A 286 16.20 17.18 14.03
N THR A 287 16.64 16.08 14.64
CA THR A 287 17.27 14.97 13.92
C THR A 287 16.22 13.91 13.59
N TYR A 288 16.03 13.67 12.29
CA TYR A 288 15.29 12.50 11.84
C TYR A 288 16.02 11.25 12.36
N PRO A 289 15.34 10.28 12.99
CA PRO A 289 15.98 9.02 13.36
C PRO A 289 16.44 8.33 12.08
N ALA A 290 17.76 8.34 11.84
CA ALA A 290 18.32 7.75 10.65
C ALA A 290 17.93 6.27 10.58
N PRO A 291 17.52 5.74 9.40
CA PRO A 291 17.36 4.31 9.24
C PRO A 291 18.72 3.64 9.55
N ARG A 292 18.80 2.85 10.62
CA ARG A 292 19.87 1.86 10.71
C ARG A 292 19.58 0.80 9.68
N MET A 293 20.30 0.82 8.57
CA MET A 293 20.39 -0.30 7.64
C MET A 293 21.28 -1.40 8.24
N ASP A 294 20.98 -1.82 9.47
CA ASP A 294 21.49 -3.08 9.97
C ASP A 294 20.53 -4.15 9.45
N HIS A 295 20.88 -4.72 8.29
CA HIS A 295 20.19 -5.88 7.75
C HIS A 295 20.19 -6.99 8.81
N ALA A 296 19.11 -7.10 9.57
CA ALA A 296 18.77 -8.31 10.30
C ALA A 296 18.44 -9.38 9.26
N ARG A 297 19.50 -9.98 8.70
CA ARG A 297 19.45 -11.15 7.84
C ARG A 297 18.84 -12.29 8.63
N SER A 298 17.55 -12.53 8.47
CA SER A 298 16.99 -13.85 8.71
C SER A 298 17.21 -14.67 7.45
N THR A 299 18.25 -15.49 7.46
CA THR A 299 18.38 -16.60 6.51
C THR A 299 17.56 -17.75 7.06
N HIS A 300 16.32 -17.91 6.58
CA HIS A 300 15.55 -19.15 6.66
C HIS A 300 14.65 -19.27 5.43
#